data_AF-X1PEP4-F1
#
_entry.id   AF-X1PEP4-F1
#
_cell.length_a   1.000
_cell.length_b   1.000
_cell.length_c   1.000
_cell.angle_alpha   90.00
_cell.angle_beta   90.00
_cell.angle_gamma   90.00
#
_symmetry.space_group_name_H-M   'P 1'
#
loop_
_entity.id
_entity.type
_entity.pdbx_description
1 polymer ?
#
loop_
_entity_poly.entity_id
_entity_poly.type
_entity_poly.pdbx_seq_one_letter_code
_entity_poly.pdbx_strand_id
1 'polypeptide(L)'
;VYKFWDEAFDNMENKSKIYVHVRSTNIGIFVNRYEYSEKEIKYVYHNSSEYTVENIIEALDKNIPVYFVGNSEALRLVFKTEQIGKTYYWDRYNETLKLFKVIEPIVNIEISYSSDK
;
A
#
# COMPACT_ATOMS: atom_id res chain seq x y z
N VAL A 1 2.09 0.14 17.70
CA VAL A 1 1.80 -0.50 16.40
C VAL A 1 0.31 -0.48 16.09
N TYR A 2 -0.58 -0.86 17.02
CA TYR A 2 -2.03 -0.70 16.83
C TYR A 2 -2.41 0.76 16.49
N LYS A 3 -1.94 1.73 17.28
CA LYS A 3 -2.14 3.17 17.02
C LYS A 3 -1.70 3.62 15.63
N PHE A 4 -0.66 2.99 15.06
CA PHE A 4 -0.23 3.30 13.70
C PHE A 4 -1.26 2.80 12.68
N TRP A 5 -1.74 1.56 12.84
CA TRP A 5 -2.74 1.00 11.93
C TRP A 5 -4.07 1.75 11.99
N ASP A 6 -4.51 2.09 13.20
CA ASP A 6 -5.69 2.94 13.42
C ASP A 6 -5.56 4.28 12.67
N GLU A 7 -4.49 5.05 12.91
CA GLU A 7 -4.21 6.31 12.20
C GLU A 7 -4.08 6.09 10.68
N ALA A 8 -3.46 4.99 10.24
CA ALA A 8 -3.30 4.71 8.82
C ALA A 8 -4.66 4.50 8.13
N PHE A 9 -5.54 3.68 8.70
CA PHE A 9 -6.87 3.44 8.12
C PHE A 9 -7.78 4.66 8.23
N ASP A 10 -7.65 5.48 9.27
CA ASP A 10 -8.39 6.74 9.38
C ASP A 10 -8.05 7.71 8.24
N ASN A 11 -6.77 7.81 7.88
CA ASN A 11 -6.28 8.65 6.79
C ASN A 11 -6.58 8.12 5.38
N MET A 12 -7.07 6.88 5.26
CA MET A 12 -7.37 6.27 3.97
C MET A 12 -8.78 6.59 3.49
N GLU A 13 -8.90 6.78 2.17
CA GLU A 13 -10.19 6.90 1.49
C GLU A 13 -10.97 5.59 1.52
N ASN A 14 -12.31 5.68 1.45
CA ASN A 14 -13.17 4.51 1.33
C ASN A 14 -12.95 3.81 -0.02
N LYS A 15 -13.19 2.50 -0.06
CA LYS A 15 -13.05 1.63 -1.23
C LYS A 15 -11.65 1.64 -1.84
N SER A 16 -10.63 1.92 -1.03
CA SER A 16 -9.23 1.95 -1.45
C SER A 16 -8.58 0.55 -1.38
N LYS A 17 -7.34 0.46 -1.88
CA LYS A 17 -6.46 -0.70 -1.67
C LYS A 17 -5.23 -0.31 -0.86
N ILE A 18 -4.76 -1.21 -0.01
CA ILE A 18 -3.47 -1.08 0.68
C ILE A 18 -2.59 -2.30 0.44
N TYR A 19 -1.36 -2.03 0.04
CA TYR A 19 -0.32 -3.03 -0.22
C TYR A 19 0.66 -3.03 0.95
N VAL A 20 0.77 -4.17 1.64
CA VAL A 20 1.51 -4.24 2.90
C VAL A 20 2.66 -5.23 2.86
N HIS A 21 3.85 -4.74 3.22
CA HIS A 21 5.07 -5.51 3.40
C HIS A 21 5.77 -5.12 4.70
N VAL A 22 5.13 -5.44 5.84
CA VAL A 22 5.66 -5.22 7.19
C VAL A 22 5.33 -6.39 8.12
N ARG A 23 6.12 -6.58 9.18
CA ARG A 23 5.92 -7.60 10.23
C ARG A 23 4.61 -7.42 10.98
N SER A 24 4.13 -6.18 11.08
CA SER A 24 2.89 -5.84 11.79
C SER A 24 1.59 -6.14 11.01
N THR A 25 1.65 -6.84 9.88
CA THR A 25 0.50 -7.05 8.98
C THR A 25 -0.71 -7.66 9.66
N ASN A 26 -0.55 -8.66 10.52
CA ASN A 26 -1.69 -9.29 11.21
C ASN A 26 -2.50 -8.27 12.05
N ILE A 27 -1.83 -7.26 12.60
CA ILE A 27 -2.47 -6.18 13.36
C ILE A 27 -3.24 -5.27 12.40
N GLY A 28 -2.66 -4.92 11.25
CA GLY A 28 -3.35 -4.17 10.21
C GLY A 28 -4.61 -4.87 9.69
N ILE A 29 -4.54 -6.19 9.44
CA ILE A 29 -5.70 -6.99 9.04
C ILE A 29 -6.80 -6.95 10.11
N PHE A 30 -6.42 -7.07 11.38
CA PHE A 30 -7.37 -7.01 12.50
C PHE A 30 -8.10 -5.66 12.55
N VAL A 31 -7.34 -4.56 12.55
CA VAL A 31 -7.89 -3.20 12.62
C VAL A 31 -8.80 -2.94 11.41
N ASN A 32 -8.34 -3.26 10.20
CA ASN A 32 -9.14 -3.12 8.98
C ASN A 32 -10.49 -3.85 9.08
N ARG A 33 -10.46 -5.11 9.54
CA ARG A 33 -11.63 -5.98 9.55
C ARG A 33 -12.65 -5.62 10.62
N TYR A 34 -12.21 -5.18 11.79
CA TYR A 34 -13.10 -5.03 12.94
C TYR A 34 -13.40 -3.58 13.32
N GLU A 35 -12.58 -2.62 12.87
CA GLU A 35 -12.74 -1.20 13.23
C GLU A 35 -13.05 -0.33 12.01
N TYR A 36 -12.55 -0.71 10.83
CA TYR A 36 -12.72 0.05 9.59
C TYR A 36 -13.43 -0.73 8.49
N SER A 37 -14.24 -1.75 8.85
CA SER A 37 -14.94 -2.59 7.87
C SER A 37 -15.84 -1.79 6.91
N GLU A 38 -16.43 -0.70 7.41
CA GLU A 38 -17.31 0.18 6.62
C GLU A 38 -16.56 0.96 5.53
N LYS A 39 -15.24 1.13 5.65
CA LYS A 39 -14.44 1.77 4.60
C LYS A 39 -14.18 0.86 3.40
N GLU A 40 -14.50 -0.43 3.48
CA GLU A 40 -14.32 -1.41 2.39
C GLU A 40 -12.89 -1.42 1.81
N ILE A 41 -11.88 -1.22 2.68
CA ILE A 41 -10.48 -1.17 2.27
C ILE A 41 -9.99 -2.58 1.95
N LYS A 42 -9.54 -2.79 0.70
CA LYS A 42 -8.93 -4.06 0.29
C LYS A 42 -7.50 -4.14 0.79
N TYR A 43 -7.23 -5.11 1.66
CA TYR A 43 -5.92 -5.35 2.23
C TYR A 43 -5.16 -6.41 1.43
N VAL A 44 -4.06 -6.02 0.79
CA VAL A 44 -3.21 -6.88 -0.06
C VAL A 44 -1.86 -7.08 0.62
N TYR A 45 -1.60 -8.31 1.08
CA TYR A 45 -0.33 -8.68 1.71
C TYR A 45 0.71 -9.12 0.68
N HIS A 46 2.00 -8.94 0.97
CA HIS A 46 3.10 -9.26 0.04
C HIS A 46 3.13 -10.70 -0.52
N ASN A 47 2.56 -11.67 0.20
CA ASN A 47 2.46 -13.06 -0.28
C ASN A 47 1.22 -13.32 -1.14
N SER A 48 0.38 -12.31 -1.39
CA SER A 48 -0.77 -12.40 -2.28
C SER A 48 -0.31 -12.34 -3.73
N SER A 49 -0.91 -13.16 -4.60
CA SER A 49 -0.77 -13.04 -6.06
C SER A 49 -1.26 -11.69 -6.59
N GLU A 50 -2.03 -10.93 -5.80
CA GLU A 50 -2.45 -9.58 -6.15
C GLU A 50 -1.38 -8.51 -5.89
N TYR A 51 -0.30 -8.84 -5.16
CA TYR A 51 0.78 -7.92 -4.86
C TYR A 51 1.73 -7.80 -6.07
N THR A 52 1.27 -7.10 -7.10
CA THR A 52 2.06 -6.84 -8.31
C THR A 52 1.94 -5.38 -8.73
N VAL A 53 2.94 -4.91 -9.49
CA VAL A 53 2.96 -3.53 -10.03
C VAL A 53 1.79 -3.33 -10.98
N GLU A 54 1.49 -4.32 -11.82
CA GLU A 54 0.41 -4.28 -12.80
C GLU A 54 -0.95 -4.11 -12.13
N ASN A 55 -1.20 -4.82 -11.03
CA ASN A 55 -2.45 -4.70 -10.27
C ASN A 55 -2.59 -3.35 -9.55
N ILE A 56 -1.46 -2.74 -9.17
CA ILE A 56 -1.44 -1.38 -8.61
C ILE A 56 -1.80 -0.38 -9.71
N ILE A 57 -1.17 -0.48 -10.88
CA ILE A 57 -1.46 0.38 -12.04
C ILE A 57 -2.93 0.24 -12.46
N GLU A 58 -3.44 -0.98 -12.60
CA GLU A 58 -4.84 -1.23 -12.95
C GLU A 58 -5.81 -0.62 -11.93
N ALA A 59 -5.46 -0.62 -10.64
CA ALA A 59 -6.27 0.04 -9.62
C ALA A 59 -6.30 1.56 -9.82
N LEU A 60 -5.15 2.17 -10.11
CA LEU A 60 -5.05 3.61 -10.40
C LEU A 60 -5.85 3.98 -11.66
N ASP A 61 -5.76 3.20 -12.74
CA ASP A 61 -6.52 3.41 -13.98
C ASP A 61 -8.04 3.36 -13.76
N LYS A 62 -8.47 2.57 -12.76
CA LYS A 62 -9.87 2.48 -12.32
C LYS A 62 -10.27 3.55 -11.31
N ASN A 63 -9.41 4.54 -11.05
CA ASN A 63 -9.58 5.58 -10.03
C ASN A 63 -9.79 5.01 -8.61
N ILE A 64 -9.21 3.85 -8.32
CA ILE A 64 -9.22 3.26 -6.98
C ILE A 64 -8.01 3.81 -6.23
N PRO A 65 -8.18 4.49 -5.08
CA PRO A 65 -7.05 4.97 -4.31
C PRO A 65 -6.15 3.83 -3.82
N VAL A 66 -4.84 3.99 -3.96
CA VAL A 66 -3.86 2.99 -3.58
C VAL A 66 -2.90 3.52 -2.53
N TYR A 67 -2.64 2.71 -1.52
CA TYR A 67 -1.73 2.99 -0.43
C TYR A 67 -0.73 1.86 -0.22
N PHE A 68 0.38 2.15 0.47
CA PHE A 68 1.31 1.13 0.93
C PHE A 68 1.87 1.41 2.32
N VAL A 69 2.20 0.32 3.00
CA VAL A 69 2.96 0.31 4.26
C VAL A 69 4.08 -0.72 4.12
N GLY A 70 5.32 -0.25 4.24
CA GLY A 70 6.52 -1.06 3.97
C GLY A 70 6.87 -1.15 2.48
N ASN A 71 7.98 -1.83 2.18
CA ASN A 71 8.62 -1.89 0.85
C ASN A 71 8.75 -0.54 0.12
N SER A 72 8.83 0.57 0.87
CA SER A 72 8.67 1.90 0.32
C SER A 72 9.80 2.27 -0.65
N GLU A 73 11.00 1.74 -0.46
CA GLU A 73 12.12 2.03 -1.36
C GLU A 73 11.87 1.48 -2.77
N ALA A 74 11.54 0.20 -2.90
CA ALA A 74 11.26 -0.42 -4.19
C ALA A 74 10.03 0.18 -4.87
N LEU A 75 8.93 0.38 -4.13
CA LEU A 75 7.72 0.96 -4.71
C LEU A 75 7.90 2.42 -5.14
N ARG A 76 8.74 3.20 -4.45
CA ARG A 76 9.05 4.59 -4.83
C ARG A 76 9.94 4.72 -6.07
N LEU A 77 10.55 3.63 -6.55
CA LEU A 77 11.22 3.61 -7.86
C LEU A 77 10.23 3.52 -9.01
N VAL A 78 9.04 2.96 -8.76
CA VAL A 78 8.01 2.69 -9.78
C VAL A 78 6.86 3.70 -9.68
N PHE A 79 6.59 4.22 -8.50
CA PHE A 79 5.46 5.09 -8.22
C PHE A 79 5.89 6.40 -7.58
N LYS A 80 5.24 7.48 -7.98
CA LYS A 80 5.25 8.74 -7.25
C LYS A 80 4.29 8.62 -6.09
N THR A 81 4.77 8.96 -4.90
CA THR A 81 4.06 8.68 -3.66
C THR A 81 4.20 9.84 -2.70
N GLU A 82 3.20 9.99 -1.84
CA GLU A 82 3.16 10.98 -0.79
C GLU A 82 3.05 10.26 0.56
N GLN A 83 3.88 10.62 1.53
CA GLN A 83 3.72 10.08 2.89
C GLN A 83 2.53 10.76 3.55
N ILE A 84 1.61 9.96 4.07
CA ILE A 84 0.44 10.44 4.82
C ILE A 84 0.61 10.05 6.29
N GLY A 85 0.25 10.97 7.19
CA GLY A 85 0.34 10.74 8.63
C GLY A 85 1.77 10.63 9.16
N LYS A 86 1.88 10.13 10.39
CA LYS A 86 3.15 10.10 11.14
C LYS A 86 3.98 8.86 10.84
N THR A 87 5.29 9.00 11.00
CA THR A 87 6.20 7.85 11.07
C THR A 87 6.09 7.22 12.45
N TYR A 88 5.95 5.90 12.50
CA TYR A 88 5.90 5.14 13.74
C TYR A 88 7.03 4.11 13.79
N TYR A 89 7.77 4.07 14.90
CA TYR A 89 8.80 3.08 15.13
C TYR A 89 8.27 1.96 16.04
N TRP A 90 8.49 0.71 15.64
CA TRP A 90 8.06 -0.48 16.38
C TRP A 90 9.26 -1.30 16.86
N ASP A 91 9.62 -1.08 18.12
CA ASP A 91 10.80 -1.63 18.78
C ASP A 91 10.91 -3.15 18.68
N ARG A 92 9.77 -3.86 18.77
CA ARG A 92 9.73 -5.34 18.80
C ARG A 92 10.41 -5.99 17.59
N TYR A 93 10.36 -5.33 16.43
CA TYR A 93 10.96 -5.82 15.19
C TYR A 93 11.95 -4.82 14.58
N ASN A 94 12.33 -3.76 15.31
CA ASN A 94 13.13 -2.66 14.80
C ASN A 94 12.58 -2.12 13.46
N GLU A 95 11.24 -2.02 13.36
CA GLU A 95 10.53 -1.74 12.11
C GLU A 95 10.02 -0.30 12.10
N THR A 96 10.28 0.43 11.02
CA THR A 96 9.73 1.78 10.81
C THR A 96 8.51 1.69 9.89
N LEU A 97 7.37 2.12 10.41
CA LEU A 97 6.08 2.12 9.73
C LEU A 97 5.74 3.53 9.24
N LYS A 98 5.33 3.60 7.97
CA LYS A 98 4.89 4.83 7.30
C LYS A 98 3.78 4.45 6.34
N LEU A 99 2.72 5.23 6.31
CA LEU A 99 1.69 5.14 5.29
C LEU A 99 2.08 6.05 4.13
N PHE A 100 1.93 5.54 2.92
CA PHE A 100 2.11 6.33 1.73
C PHE A 100 0.93 6.14 0.79
N LYS A 101 0.49 7.22 0.17
CA LYS A 101 -0.48 7.24 -0.92
C LYS A 101 0.27 7.20 -2.25
N VAL A 102 -0.21 6.38 -3.18
CA VAL A 102 0.27 6.35 -4.56
C VAL A 102 -0.46 7.44 -5.34
N ILE A 103 0.31 8.31 -5.99
CA ILE A 103 -0.22 9.42 -6.79
C ILE A 103 -0.35 9.00 -8.26
N GLU A 104 0.74 8.49 -8.83
CA GLU A 104 0.82 8.06 -10.23
C GLU A 104 2.04 7.14 -10.44
N PRO A 105 2.04 6.30 -11.48
CA PRO A 105 3.25 5.62 -11.93
C PRO A 105 4.32 6.63 -12.36
N ILE A 106 5.58 6.38 -12.02
CA ILE A 106 6.72 7.10 -12.62
C ILE A 106 6.88 6.51 -14.02
N VAL A 107 6.58 7.30 -15.05
CA VAL A 107 6.65 6.88 -16.45
C VAL A 107 8.06 6.38 -16.77
N ASN A 108 8.26 5.07 -16.74
CA ASN A 108 9.43 4.36 -17.27
C ASN A 108 9.17 2.86 -17.51
N ILE A 109 7.92 2.48 -17.72
CA ILE A 109 7.53 1.14 -18.18
C ILE A 109 6.99 1.28 -19.59
N GLU A 110 7.80 1.81 -20.51
CA GLU A 110 7.75 1.30 -21.88
C GLU A 110 8.35 -0.11 -21.82
N ILE A 111 7.56 -1.10 -21.41
CA ILE A 111 7.78 -2.45 -21.88
C ILE A 111 7.39 -2.38 -23.36
N SER A 112 8.35 -1.98 -24.19
CA SER A 112 8.34 -2.34 -25.59
C SER A 112 8.28 -3.86 -25.59
N TYR A 113 7.07 -4.40 -25.76
CA TYR A 113 6.93 -5.69 -26.39
C TYR A 113 7.54 -5.50 -27.77
N SER A 114 8.87 -5.69 -27.86
CA SER A 114 9.50 -5.99 -29.13
C SER A 114 8.80 -7.24 -29.61
N SER A 115 7.89 -7.01 -30.54
CA SER A 115 7.25 -8.02 -31.36
C SER A 115 8.37 -8.73 -32.10
N ASP A 116 8.93 -9.76 -31.49
CA ASP A 116 9.71 -10.75 -32.22
C ASP A 116 8.72 -11.51 -33.10
N LYS A 117 8.78 -11.14 -34.38
CA LYS A 117 8.11 -11.78 -35.52
C LYS A 117 8.51 -13.25 -35.66
#